data_AF-A0A7W6W9M6-F1
#
_entry.id   AF-A0A7W6W9M6-F1
#
_cell.length_a   1.000
_cell.length_b   1.000
_cell.length_c   1.000
_cell.angle_alpha   90.00
_cell.angle_beta   90.00
_cell.angle_gamma   90.00
#
_symmetry.space_group_name_H-M   'P 1'
#
loop_
_entity.id
_entity.type
_entity.pdbx_description
1 polymer ?
#
loop_
_entity_poly.entity_id
_entity_poly.type
_entity_poly.pdbx_seq_one_letter_code
_entity_poly.pdbx_strand_id
1 'polypeptide(L)' 'MKITIRKGAGGFEAYVPKKDLEEPVVASEHPGLWGGWIELGNGWRFAMPALATDTPLPLTLDARRISTGEG' A
#
# COMPACT_ATOMS: atom_id res chain seq x y z
N MET A 1 -0.28 1.62 10.81
CA MET A 1 0.27 0.25 10.66
C MET A 1 1.45 0.41 9.75
N LYS A 2 2.63 -0.08 10.16
CA LYS A 2 3.78 -0.03 9.27
C LYS A 2 3.53 -0.91 8.05
N ILE A 3 3.67 -0.31 6.88
CA ILE A 3 3.66 -0.95 5.58
C ILE A 3 4.93 -0.51 4.85
N THR A 4 5.58 -1.47 4.20
CA THR A 4 6.70 -1.21 3.30
C THR A 4 6.21 -1.37 1.88
N ILE A 5 6.21 -0.29 1.11
CA ILE A 5 5.93 -0.33 -0.32
C ILE A 5 7.24 -0.57 -1.05
N ARG A 6 7.25 -1.54 -1.96
CA ARG A 6 8.37 -1.82 -2.86
C ARG A 6 7.89 -1.87 -4.31
N LYS A 7 8.81 -1.64 -5.25
CA LYS A 7 8.55 -1.76 -6.69
C LYS A 7 9.05 -3.12 -7.15
N GLY A 8 8.13 -3.98 -7.58
CA GLY A 8 8.41 -5.30 -8.15
C GLY A 8 8.40 -5.27 -9.68
N ALA A 9 8.55 -6.44 -10.30
CA ALA A 9 8.61 -6.60 -11.76
C ALA A 9 7.29 -6.21 -12.47
N GLY A 10 6.15 -6.28 -11.78
CA GLY A 10 4.81 -6.04 -12.35
C GLY A 10 4.03 -4.87 -11.75
N GLY A 11 4.63 -4.09 -10.84
CA GLY A 11 3.94 -3.01 -10.15
C GLY A 11 4.45 -2.78 -8.74
N PHE A 12 3.56 -2.37 -7.84
CA PHE A 12 3.88 -2.11 -6.44
C PHE A 12 3.42 -3.25 -5.56
N GLU A 13 4.21 -3.58 -4.55
CA GLU A 13 3.91 -4.60 -3.56
C GLU A 13 3.97 -3.98 -2.17
N ALA A 14 3.03 -4.35 -1.31
CA ALA A 14 2.96 -3.88 0.06
C ALA A 14 3.28 -5.02 1.03
N TYR A 15 4.31 -4.83 1.84
CA TYR A 15 4.68 -5.71 2.93
C TYR A 15 4.20 -5.16 4.28
N VAL A 16 3.43 -5.95 5.02
CA VAL A 16 2.92 -5.64 6.35
C VAL A 16 3.71 -6.45 7.39
N PRO A 17 4.83 -5.94 7.93
CA PRO A 17 5.69 -6.69 8.86
C PRO A 17 4.93 -7.21 10.09
N LYS A 18 3.95 -6.45 10.59
CA LYS A 18 3.16 -6.86 11.76
C LYS A 18 2.33 -8.14 11.55
N LYS A 19 1.99 -8.46 10.31
CA LYS A 19 1.24 -9.67 9.95
C LYS A 19 2.05 -10.66 9.13
N ASP A 20 3.32 -10.33 8.88
CA ASP A 20 4.18 -11.02 7.92
C ASP A 20 3.45 -11.33 6.60
N LEU A 21 2.78 -10.31 6.06
CA LEU A 21 1.92 -10.42 4.88
C LEU A 21 2.50 -9.58 3.76
N GLU A 22 2.67 -10.17 2.59
CA GLU A 22 3.11 -9.48 1.38
C GLU A 22 2.07 -9.66 0.29
N GLU A 23 1.52 -8.54 -0.19
CA GLU A 23 0.45 -8.57 -1.20
C GLU A 23 0.72 -7.54 -2.30
N PRO A 24 0.37 -7.84 -3.55
CA PRO A 24 0.44 -6.89 -4.65
C PRO A 24 -0.60 -5.78 -4.47
N VAL A 25 -0.26 -4.57 -4.87
CA VAL A 25 -1.22 -3.46 -4.97
C VAL A 25 -2.02 -3.65 -6.25
N VAL A 26 -3.31 -3.94 -6.12
CA VAL A 26 -4.22 -4.20 -7.25
C VAL A 26 -5.03 -2.97 -7.65
N ALA A 27 -5.23 -2.03 -6.73
CA ALA A 27 -5.85 -0.75 -7.02
C ALA A 27 -5.28 0.38 -6.16
N SER A 28 -5.43 1.60 -6.65
CA SER A 28 -5.02 2.82 -5.95
C SER A 28 -5.93 3.97 -6.35
N GLU A 29 -6.31 4.81 -5.39
CA GLU A 29 -7.13 6.00 -5.63
C GLU A 29 -6.43 7.03 -6.52
N HIS A 30 -5.12 7.18 -6.32
CA HIS A 30 -4.29 8.09 -7.10
C HIS A 30 -3.26 7.30 -7.90
N PRO A 31 -2.93 7.74 -9.13
CA PRO A 31 -1.88 7.12 -9.95
C PRO A 31 -0.51 7.17 -9.26
N GLY A 32 -0.36 8.09 -8.29
CA GLY A 32 0.83 8.25 -7.49
C GLY A 32 0.93 7.38 -6.25
N LEU A 33 -0.05 6.52 -5.94
CA LEU A 33 -0.22 5.75 -4.68
C LEU A 33 -0.43 6.58 -3.41
N TRP A 34 0.16 7.77 -3.36
CA TRP A 34 0.18 8.62 -2.18
C TRP A 34 -1.04 9.55 -2.10
N GLY A 35 -1.43 9.91 -0.88
CA GLY A 35 -2.47 10.92 -0.62
C GLY A 35 -3.92 10.43 -0.70
N GLY A 36 -4.13 9.13 -0.86
CA GLY A 36 -5.46 8.52 -0.95
C GLY A 36 -5.45 7.13 -0.31
N TRP A 37 -5.96 6.12 -1.01
CA TRP A 37 -5.85 4.72 -0.59
C TRP A 37 -5.29 3.79 -1.66
N ILE A 38 -4.76 2.66 -1.19
CA ILE A 38 -4.39 1.51 -2.00
C ILE A 38 -5.18 0.29 -1.57
N GLU A 39 -5.46 -0.60 -2.51
CA GLU A 39 -6.06 -1.91 -2.30
C GLU A 39 -5.05 -3.00 -2.62
N LEU A 40 -4.94 -3.96 -1.71
CA LEU A 40 -4.08 -5.12 -1.85
C LEU A 40 -4.85 -6.30 -2.45
N GLY A 41 -4.15 -7.26 -3.04
CA GLY A 41 -4.74 -8.45 -3.68
C GLY A 41 -5.70 -9.23 -2.78
N ASN A 42 -5.46 -9.25 -1.47
CA ASN A 42 -6.34 -9.84 -0.47
C ASN A 42 -7.59 -9.00 -0.10
N GLY A 43 -7.85 -7.90 -0.80
CA GLY A 43 -8.98 -7.00 -0.57
C GLY A 43 -8.80 -6.00 0.58
N TRP A 44 -7.60 -5.89 1.17
CA TRP A 44 -7.35 -4.91 2.22
C TRP A 44 -7.11 -3.53 1.63
N ARG A 45 -7.76 -2.51 2.21
CA ARG A 45 -7.52 -1.11 1.85
C ARG A 45 -6.74 -0.36 2.90
N PHE A 46 -5.72 0.38 2.47
CA PHE A 46 -4.87 1.20 3.31
C PHE A 46 -4.87 2.63 2.82
N ALA A 47 -5.16 3.58 3.72
CA ALA A 47 -4.95 4.99 3.50
C ALA A 47 -3.44 5.28 3.54
N MET A 48 -2.99 5.91 2.46
CA MET A 48 -1.61 6.29 2.21
C MET A 48 -1.42 7.76 2.57
N PRO A 49 -0.31 8.14 3.22
CA PRO A 49 0.03 9.53 3.46
C PRO A 49 0.25 10.24 2.12
N ALA A 50 -0.01 11.55 2.10
CA ALA A 50 0.33 12.40 0.97
C ALA A 50 1.86 12.57 0.90
N LEU A 51 2.47 11.99 -0.12
CA LEU A 51 3.90 12.00 -0.42
C LEU A 51 4.11 12.30 -1.90
N ALA A 52 5.34 12.67 -2.27
CA ALA A 52 5.70 12.87 -3.67
C ALA A 52 5.71 11.53 -4.43
N THR A 53 5.26 11.53 -5.68
CA THR A 53 5.31 10.34 -6.54
C THR A 53 6.72 9.83 -6.81
N ASP A 54 7.73 10.69 -6.70
CA ASP A 54 9.15 10.37 -6.83
C ASP A 54 9.77 9.79 -5.54
N THR A 55 8.95 9.45 -4.55
CA THR A 55 9.44 8.87 -3.30
C THR A 55 10.25 7.59 -3.58
N PRO A 56 11.51 7.50 -3.10
CA PRO A 56 12.37 6.35 -3.38
C PRO A 56 11.83 5.09 -2.68
N LEU A 57 11.81 3.98 -3.41
CA LEU A 57 11.35 2.67 -2.93
C LEU A 57 12.53 1.70 -2.80
N PRO A 58 12.53 0.78 -1.82
CA PRO A 58 11.44 0.50 -0.88
C PRO A 58 11.31 1.54 0.25
N LEU A 59 10.07 1.97 0.55
CA LEU A 59 9.77 2.91 1.64
C LEU A 59 8.89 2.24 2.70
N THR A 60 9.28 2.36 3.96
CA THR A 60 8.41 2.02 5.10
C THR A 60 7.69 3.26 5.61
N LEU A 61 6.36 3.18 5.67
CA LEU A 61 5.49 4.25 6.13
C LEU A 61 4.39 3.72 7.04
N ASP A 62 3.78 4.62 7.80
CA ASP A 62 2.58 4.30 8.57
C ASP A 62 1.34 4.53 7.72
N ALA A 63 0.71 3.44 7.31
CA ALA A 63 -0.55 3.43 6.60
C ALA A 63 -1.70 3.06 7.55
N ARG A 64 -2.86 3.67 7.39
CA ARG A 64 -4.05 3.34 8.19
C ARG A 64 -4.93 2.38 7.40
N ARG A 65 -5.21 1.18 7.93
CA ARG A 65 -6.18 0.28 7.30
C ARG A 65 -7.58 0.92 7.39
N ILE A 66 -8.25 1.09 6.26
CA ILE A 66 -9.55 1.78 6.14
C ILE A 66 -10.73 0.83 5.87
N SER A 67 -10.49 -0.30 5.22
CA SER A 67 -11.50 -1.37 5.06
C SER A 67 -10.85 -2.73 5.29
N THR A 68 -11.50 -3.52 6.13
CA THR A 68 -11.45 -4.98 6.05
C THR A 68 -12.73 -5.31 5.29
N GLY A 69 -12.64 -5.95 4.12
CA GLY A 69 -13.84 -6.27 3.34
C GLY A 69 -14.85 -7.01 4.23
N GLU A 70 -15.95 -6.34 4.54
CA GLU A 70 -17.21 -7.00 4.90
C GLU A 70 -18.07 -6.90 3.65
N GLY A 71 -18.23 -8.03 3.00
CA GLY A 71 -19.07 -8.29 1.85
C GLY A 71 -19.22 -9.79 1.72
#